data_AF-A0A1C5C537-F1
#
_entry.id   AF-A0A1C5C537-F1
#
_cell.length_a   1.000
_cell.length_b   1.000
_cell.length_c   1.000
_cell.angle_alpha   90.00
_cell.angle_beta   90.00
_cell.angle_gamma   90.00
#
_symmetry.space_group_name_H-M   'P 1'
#
loop_
_entity.id
_entity.type
_entity.pdbx_description
1 polymer ?
#
loop_
_entity_poly.entity_id
_entity_poly.type
_entity_poly.pdbx_seq_one_letter_code
_entity_poly.pdbx_strand_id
1 'polypeptide(L)'
;MAYWQLDRQAGGGALTGDRAGNLGIDPLLVTAPALALLAGTVLTLRLLPPAARLAERRAAKGRGLPAALAGWQFSRRPLRGAGPVLLLVLSVAMGMLAIGQSASWDRSQSDQADFGSGAAVRLVGGHGSGPAAAGIYSGLDGVRQAAPAHRTTVEASGGRTAEVLALDTAHADEDMLMRSDLAGGSPRRVFDAIAPKPAPAPGSSSPRTAPG
;
A
#
# COMPACT_ATOMS: atom_id res chain seq x y z
N MET A 1 8.11 -20.59 -5.65
CA MET A 1 8.92 -19.55 -6.34
C MET A 1 8.04 -18.54 -7.10
N ALA A 2 7.06 -18.97 -7.91
CA ALA A 2 6.15 -18.04 -8.63
C ALA A 2 5.23 -17.19 -7.72
N TYR A 3 4.73 -17.75 -6.61
CA TYR A 3 3.89 -17.01 -5.64
C TYR A 3 4.63 -15.80 -5.02
N TRP A 4 5.94 -15.95 -4.81
CA TRP A 4 6.79 -14.92 -4.22
C TRP A 4 7.12 -13.77 -5.19
N GLN A 5 7.01 -14.02 -6.50
CA GLN A 5 7.18 -12.98 -7.52
C GLN A 5 5.89 -12.19 -7.75
N LEU A 6 4.71 -12.82 -7.60
CA LEU A 6 3.42 -12.12 -7.64
C LEU A 6 3.25 -11.13 -6.48
N ASP A 7 3.73 -11.49 -5.28
CA ASP A 7 3.67 -10.61 -4.11
C ASP A 7 4.54 -9.35 -4.26
N ARG A 8 5.68 -9.47 -4.97
CA ARG A 8 6.52 -8.31 -5.31
C ARG A 8 5.95 -7.45 -6.43
N GLN A 9 5.29 -8.06 -7.42
CA GLN A 9 4.72 -7.32 -8.55
C GLN A 9 3.42 -6.60 -8.19
N ALA A 10 2.63 -7.16 -7.27
CA ALA A 10 1.38 -6.55 -6.80
C ALA A 10 1.59 -5.27 -5.96
N GLY A 11 2.80 -5.06 -5.42
CA GLY A 11 3.17 -3.82 -4.73
C GLY A 11 3.60 -2.68 -5.65
N GLY A 12 3.94 -2.98 -6.92
CA GLY A 12 4.23 -1.98 -7.94
C GLY A 12 2.94 -1.61 -8.65
N GLY A 13 2.35 -0.46 -8.32
CA GLY A 13 1.17 0.05 -9.03
C GLY A 13 1.42 0.18 -10.54
N ALA A 14 0.37 0.47 -11.32
CA ALA A 14 0.43 0.62 -12.80
C ALA A 14 1.36 1.75 -13.31
N LEU A 15 2.12 2.38 -12.42
CA LEU A 15 3.02 3.49 -12.65
C LEU A 15 4.46 2.98 -12.58
N THR A 16 5.12 2.90 -13.73
CA THR A 16 6.56 2.64 -13.79
C THR A 16 7.27 3.99 -13.83
N GLY A 17 8.12 4.25 -12.83
CA GLY A 17 8.91 5.48 -12.77
C GLY A 17 10.22 5.33 -13.54
N ASP A 18 10.39 6.06 -14.62
CA ASP A 18 11.73 6.26 -15.21
C ASP A 18 12.51 7.30 -14.40
N ARG A 19 13.85 7.21 -14.42
CA ARG A 19 14.77 8.10 -13.68
C ARG A 19 14.60 9.61 -13.96
N ALA A 20 13.77 9.98 -14.94
CA ALA A 20 13.41 11.35 -15.31
C ALA A 20 12.11 11.86 -14.65
N GLY A 21 11.44 11.07 -13.79
CA GLY A 21 10.21 11.51 -13.10
C GLY A 21 8.95 11.52 -13.95
N ASN A 22 8.98 10.92 -15.15
CA ASN A 22 7.80 10.76 -15.99
C ASN A 22 7.09 9.44 -15.65
N LEU A 23 5.82 9.51 -15.28
CA LEU A 23 5.01 8.36 -14.91
C LEU A 23 4.55 7.63 -16.18
N GLY A 24 5.16 6.49 -16.48
CA GLY A 24 4.75 5.61 -17.57
C GLY A 24 3.68 4.63 -17.11
N ILE A 25 2.56 4.56 -17.84
CA ILE A 25 1.52 3.55 -17.61
C ILE A 25 1.96 2.25 -18.29
N ASP A 26 2.06 1.15 -17.55
CA ASP A 26 2.30 -0.17 -18.15
C ASP A 26 0.97 -0.76 -18.67
N PRO A 27 0.77 -0.84 -20.01
CA PRO A 27 -0.48 -1.34 -20.58
C PRO A 27 -0.74 -2.82 -20.26
N LEU A 28 0.29 -3.62 -19.98
CA LEU A 28 0.11 -5.02 -19.61
C LEU A 28 -0.49 -5.14 -18.20
N LEU A 29 -0.03 -4.31 -17.26
CA LEU A 29 -0.57 -4.24 -15.90
C LEU A 29 -2.01 -3.68 -15.89
N VAL A 30 -2.34 -2.78 -16.81
CA VAL A 30 -3.72 -2.25 -16.96
C VAL A 30 -4.66 -3.26 -17.60
N THR A 31 -4.18 -4.08 -18.55
CA THR A 31 -5.02 -5.06 -19.26
C THR A 31 -5.17 -6.39 -18.50
N ALA A 32 -4.26 -6.72 -17.58
CA ALA A 32 -4.33 -7.96 -16.80
C ALA A 32 -5.64 -8.14 -16.01
N PRO A 33 -6.19 -7.14 -15.28
CA PRO A 33 -7.48 -7.26 -14.61
C PRO A 33 -8.65 -7.50 -15.58
N ALA A 34 -8.65 -6.82 -16.73
CA ALA A 34 -9.67 -6.99 -17.76
C ALA A 34 -9.63 -8.41 -18.36
N LEU A 35 -8.43 -8.94 -18.63
CA LEU A 35 -8.23 -10.31 -19.09
C LEU A 35 -8.61 -11.35 -18.04
N ALA A 36 -8.32 -11.08 -16.75
CA ALA A 36 -8.75 -11.95 -15.66
C ALA A 36 -10.27 -11.99 -15.53
N LEU A 37 -10.96 -10.86 -15.70
CA LEU A 37 -12.43 -10.79 -15.75
C LEU A 37 -12.99 -11.54 -16.98
N LEU A 38 -12.37 -11.40 -18.15
CA LEU A 38 -12.75 -12.17 -19.34
C LEU A 38 -12.54 -13.68 -19.13
N ALA A 39 -11.42 -14.08 -18.55
CA ALA A 39 -11.15 -15.48 -18.21
C ALA A 39 -12.16 -16.01 -17.18
N GLY A 40 -12.49 -15.23 -16.15
CA GLY A 40 -13.49 -15.57 -15.13
C GLY A 40 -14.89 -15.73 -15.72
N THR A 41 -15.31 -14.82 -16.59
CA THR A 41 -16.60 -14.90 -17.30
C THR A 41 -16.65 -16.11 -18.24
N VAL A 42 -15.59 -16.36 -19.03
CA VAL A 42 -15.47 -17.55 -19.88
C VAL A 42 -15.50 -18.84 -19.05
N LEU A 43 -14.78 -18.88 -17.92
CA LEU A 43 -14.78 -20.02 -17.01
C LEU A 43 -16.16 -20.28 -16.43
N THR A 44 -16.87 -19.22 -16.03
CA THR A 44 -18.25 -19.30 -15.52
C THR A 44 -19.21 -19.86 -16.58
N LEU A 45 -19.13 -19.34 -17.81
CA LEU A 45 -19.92 -19.84 -18.95
C LEU A 45 -19.56 -21.29 -19.30
N ARG A 46 -18.29 -21.70 -19.16
CA ARG A 46 -17.84 -23.09 -19.39
C ARG A 46 -18.27 -24.06 -18.30
N LEU A 47 -18.41 -23.60 -17.07
CA LEU A 47 -18.87 -24.41 -15.93
C LEU A 47 -20.40 -24.61 -15.96
N LEU A 48 -21.13 -23.77 -16.69
CA LEU A 48 -22.58 -23.88 -16.87
C LEU A 48 -23.02 -25.22 -17.51
N PRO A 49 -22.48 -25.67 -18.67
CA PRO A 49 -22.86 -26.94 -19.28
C PRO A 49 -22.58 -28.20 -18.42
N PRO A 50 -21.42 -28.37 -17.74
CA PRO A 50 -21.22 -29.51 -16.86
C PRO A 50 -22.10 -29.45 -15.60
N ALA A 51 -22.36 -28.26 -15.06
CA ALA A 51 -23.31 -28.10 -13.95
C ALA A 51 -24.73 -28.49 -14.37
N ALA A 52 -25.17 -28.07 -15.56
CA ALA A 52 -26.44 -28.48 -16.15
C ALA A 52 -26.51 -30.00 -16.36
N ARG A 53 -25.46 -30.63 -16.90
CA ARG A 53 -25.38 -32.08 -17.06
C ARG A 53 -25.39 -32.84 -15.73
N LEU A 54 -24.77 -32.29 -14.68
CA LEU A 54 -24.78 -32.91 -13.36
C LEU A 54 -26.17 -32.81 -12.72
N ALA A 55 -26.86 -31.70 -12.92
CA ALA A 55 -28.26 -31.52 -12.53
C ALA A 55 -29.18 -32.48 -13.28
N GLU A 56 -29.02 -32.63 -14.61
CA GLU A 56 -29.74 -33.61 -15.43
C GLU A 56 -29.47 -35.04 -14.97
N ARG A 57 -28.21 -35.40 -14.69
CA ARG A 57 -27.85 -36.74 -14.19
C ARG A 57 -28.45 -37.04 -12.82
N ARG A 58 -28.52 -36.05 -11.93
CA ARG A 58 -29.20 -36.20 -10.63
C ARG A 58 -30.71 -36.28 -10.78
N ALA A 59 -31.31 -35.50 -11.69
CA ALA A 59 -32.73 -35.55 -12.00
C ALA A 59 -33.13 -36.89 -12.64
N ALA A 60 -32.31 -37.41 -13.56
CA ALA A 60 -32.50 -38.71 -14.20
C ALA A 60 -32.31 -39.90 -13.24
N LYS A 61 -31.55 -39.71 -12.15
CA LYS A 61 -31.46 -40.69 -11.06
C LYS A 61 -32.74 -40.77 -10.22
N GLY A 62 -33.58 -39.73 -10.25
CA GLY A 62 -34.93 -39.74 -9.70
C GLY A 62 -35.86 -40.54 -10.61
N ARG A 63 -35.83 -41.87 -10.52
CA ARG A 63 -36.73 -42.77 -11.26
C ARG A 63 -38.14 -42.63 -10.68
N GLY A 64 -38.91 -41.68 -11.22
CA GLY A 64 -40.33 -41.53 -10.91
C GLY A 64 -40.99 -40.50 -11.81
N LEU A 65 -42.30 -40.69 -12.01
CA LEU A 65 -43.23 -39.75 -12.65
C LEU A 65 -42.97 -38.25 -12.34
N PRO A 66 -42.52 -37.85 -11.10
CA PRO A 66 -42.22 -36.45 -10.78
C PRO A 66 -41.05 -35.86 -11.57
N ALA A 67 -40.00 -36.63 -11.87
CA ALA A 67 -38.83 -36.14 -12.61
C ALA A 67 -39.17 -35.93 -14.10
N ALA A 68 -40.02 -36.80 -14.67
CA ALA A 68 -40.52 -36.66 -16.03
C ALA A 68 -41.44 -35.42 -16.17
N LEU A 69 -42.31 -35.18 -15.20
CA LEU A 69 -43.16 -33.98 -15.16
C LEU A 69 -42.36 -32.68 -14.91
N ALA A 70 -41.32 -32.74 -14.08
CA ALA A 70 -40.41 -31.60 -13.86
C ALA A 70 -39.64 -31.24 -15.15
N GLY A 71 -39.15 -32.23 -15.90
CA GLY A 71 -38.53 -32.02 -17.20
C GLY A 71 -39.49 -31.43 -18.24
N TRP A 72 -40.75 -31.88 -18.25
CA TRP A 72 -41.80 -31.37 -19.14
C TRP A 72 -42.22 -29.92 -18.80
N GLN A 73 -42.27 -29.56 -17.53
CA GLN A 73 -42.50 -28.17 -17.08
C GLN A 73 -41.34 -27.23 -17.46
N PHE A 74 -40.09 -27.71 -17.36
CA PHE A 74 -38.91 -26.96 -17.77
C PHE A 74 -38.89 -26.69 -19.29
N SER A 75 -39.26 -27.69 -20.09
CA SER A 75 -39.36 -27.58 -21.55
C SER A 75 -40.32 -26.47 -22.02
N ARG A 76 -41.39 -26.19 -21.26
CA ARG A 76 -42.41 -25.19 -21.62
C ARG A 76 -42.10 -23.78 -21.12
N ARG A 77 -41.13 -23.59 -20.22
CA ARG A 77 -40.73 -22.26 -19.70
C ARG A 77 -39.20 -22.11 -19.58
N PRO A 78 -38.45 -22.22 -20.69
CA PRO A 78 -36.99 -22.16 -20.69
C PRO A 78 -36.42 -20.87 -20.06
N LEU A 79 -37.19 -19.77 -20.03
CA LEU A 79 -36.76 -18.47 -19.52
C LEU A 79 -36.78 -18.31 -17.98
N ARG A 80 -37.30 -19.29 -17.21
CA ARG A 80 -37.40 -19.16 -15.73
C ARG A 80 -36.16 -19.64 -14.95
N GLY A 81 -35.19 -20.29 -15.59
CA GLY A 81 -33.96 -20.76 -14.94
C GLY A 81 -32.84 -19.71 -14.83
N ALA A 82 -32.95 -18.58 -15.54
CA ALA A 82 -31.88 -17.58 -15.60
C ALA A 82 -31.68 -16.82 -14.28
N GLY A 83 -32.77 -16.56 -13.53
CA GLY A 83 -32.72 -15.79 -12.27
C GLY A 83 -31.75 -16.38 -11.23
N PRO A 84 -31.91 -17.64 -10.81
CA PRO A 84 -31.02 -18.26 -9.83
C PRO A 84 -29.55 -18.34 -10.28
N VAL A 85 -29.30 -18.59 -11.57
CA VAL A 85 -27.94 -18.63 -12.11
C VAL A 85 -27.29 -17.25 -12.07
N LEU A 86 -28.00 -16.20 -12.47
CA LEU A 86 -27.51 -14.82 -12.40
C LEU A 86 -27.18 -14.41 -10.95
N LEU A 87 -28.01 -14.82 -9.99
CA LEU A 87 -27.76 -14.56 -8.56
C LEU A 87 -26.50 -15.28 -8.05
N LEU A 88 -26.26 -16.52 -8.49
CA LEU A 88 -25.06 -17.27 -8.12
C LEU A 88 -23.79 -16.63 -8.71
N VAL A 89 -23.84 -16.22 -9.98
CA VAL A 89 -22.71 -15.51 -10.62
C VAL A 89 -22.44 -14.17 -9.92
N LEU A 90 -23.49 -13.40 -9.63
CA LEU A 90 -23.37 -12.12 -8.92
C LEU A 90 -22.76 -12.32 -7.52
N SER A 91 -23.22 -13.33 -6.77
CA SER A 91 -22.69 -13.64 -5.44
C SER A 91 -21.20 -13.98 -5.48
N VAL A 92 -20.78 -14.81 -6.45
CA VAL A 92 -19.38 -15.19 -6.63
C VAL A 92 -18.51 -14.00 -7.05
N ALA A 93 -19.00 -13.16 -7.98
CA ALA A 93 -18.31 -11.94 -8.40
C ALA A 93 -18.15 -10.94 -7.25
N MET A 94 -19.20 -10.74 -6.44
CA MET A 94 -19.16 -9.86 -5.27
C MET A 94 -18.19 -10.38 -4.21
N GLY A 95 -18.12 -11.70 -4.01
CA GLY A 95 -17.15 -12.33 -3.11
C GLY A 95 -15.71 -12.09 -3.55
N MET A 96 -15.40 -12.26 -4.83
CA MET A 96 -14.07 -11.94 -5.38
C MET A 96 -13.73 -10.45 -5.27
N LEU A 97 -14.68 -9.56 -5.56
CA LEU A 97 -14.50 -8.11 -5.41
C LEU A 97 -14.21 -7.73 -3.95
N ALA A 98 -14.98 -8.29 -3.00
CA ALA A 98 -14.80 -8.01 -1.58
C ALA A 98 -13.41 -8.44 -1.07
N ILE A 99 -12.91 -9.61 -1.49
CA ILE A 99 -11.57 -10.09 -1.14
C ILE A 99 -10.51 -9.12 -1.70
N GLY A 100 -10.60 -8.75 -2.98
CA GLY A 100 -9.64 -7.81 -3.59
C GLY A 100 -9.66 -6.43 -2.93
N GLN A 101 -10.84 -5.93 -2.57
CA GLN A 101 -10.99 -4.64 -1.89
C GLN A 101 -10.42 -4.69 -0.47
N SER A 102 -10.62 -5.78 0.29
CA SER A 102 -10.10 -5.91 1.66
C SER A 102 -8.58 -5.82 1.71
N ALA A 103 -7.87 -6.54 0.84
CA ALA A 103 -6.41 -6.50 0.77
C ALA A 103 -5.88 -5.11 0.38
N SER A 104 -6.56 -4.44 -0.55
CA SER A 104 -6.20 -3.09 -1.00
C SER A 104 -6.41 -2.05 0.11
N TRP A 105 -7.50 -2.21 0.88
CA TRP A 105 -7.83 -1.36 2.01
C TRP A 105 -6.80 -1.48 3.13
N ASP A 106 -6.46 -2.71 3.56
CA ASP A 106 -5.50 -2.93 4.64
C ASP A 106 -4.12 -2.36 4.28
N ARG A 107 -3.67 -2.56 3.03
CA ARG A 107 -2.44 -1.94 2.51
C ARG A 107 -2.52 -0.41 2.57
N SER A 108 -3.61 0.18 2.09
CA SER A 108 -3.78 1.64 2.06
C SER A 108 -3.84 2.24 3.48
N GLN A 109 -4.47 1.55 4.42
CA GLN A 109 -4.54 1.98 5.82
C GLN A 109 -3.16 1.91 6.48
N SER A 110 -2.38 0.86 6.24
CA SER A 110 -1.00 0.77 6.72
C SER A 110 -0.16 1.92 6.15
N ASP A 111 -0.22 2.14 4.84
CA ASP A 111 0.54 3.19 4.17
C ASP A 111 0.17 4.59 4.68
N GLN A 112 -1.12 4.86 4.94
CA GLN A 112 -1.57 6.13 5.51
C GLN A 112 -1.13 6.29 6.98
N ALA A 113 -1.13 5.21 7.77
CA ALA A 113 -0.67 5.23 9.16
C ALA A 113 0.85 5.47 9.23
N ASP A 114 1.61 4.80 8.37
CA ASP A 114 3.06 4.98 8.23
C ASP A 114 3.38 6.40 7.78
N PHE A 115 2.63 6.95 6.81
CA PHE A 115 2.80 8.34 6.37
C PHE A 115 2.41 9.36 7.46
N GLY A 116 1.32 9.13 8.18
CA GLY A 116 0.83 10.03 9.23
C GLY A 116 1.76 10.09 10.44
N SER A 117 2.30 8.94 10.84
CA SER A 117 3.26 8.83 11.94
C SER A 117 4.67 9.24 11.50
N GLY A 118 5.13 8.83 10.32
CA GLY A 118 6.46 9.06 9.76
C GLY A 118 7.59 8.31 10.47
N ALA A 119 7.33 7.74 11.65
CA ALA A 119 8.24 6.99 12.51
C ALA A 119 7.41 6.07 13.42
N ALA A 120 8.02 5.06 14.02
CA ALA A 120 7.34 4.11 14.92
C ALA A 120 6.55 4.80 16.05
N VAL A 121 7.09 5.90 16.59
CA VAL A 121 6.41 6.76 17.56
C VAL A 121 6.68 8.21 17.22
N ARG A 122 5.62 9.02 17.10
CA ARG A 122 5.71 10.47 16.88
C ARG A 122 5.06 11.21 18.03
N LEU A 123 5.85 12.04 18.70
CA LEU A 123 5.41 12.91 19.79
C LEU A 123 5.14 14.31 19.21
N VAL A 124 3.94 14.83 19.44
CA VAL A 124 3.55 16.19 19.02
C VAL A 124 3.10 16.97 20.26
N GLY A 125 3.69 18.14 20.50
CA GLY A 125 3.23 19.06 21.57
C GLY A 125 3.73 18.77 22.99
N GLY A 126 4.98 18.34 23.16
CA GLY A 126 5.59 18.16 24.50
C GLY A 126 6.00 19.47 25.19
N HIS A 127 6.05 19.47 26.52
CA HIS A 127 6.55 20.59 27.33
C HIS A 127 8.05 20.83 27.04
N GLY A 128 8.43 22.08 26.74
CA GLY A 128 9.79 22.44 26.34
C GLY A 128 10.07 22.34 24.84
N SER A 129 9.06 22.44 23.98
CA SER A 129 9.14 22.27 22.52
C SER A 129 10.16 23.19 21.84
N GLY A 130 11.40 22.71 21.73
CA GLY A 130 12.48 23.25 20.93
C GLY A 130 13.51 22.15 20.64
N PRO A 131 14.39 22.35 19.64
CA PRO A 131 15.40 21.34 19.25
C PRO A 131 16.26 20.85 20.44
N ALA A 132 16.48 21.72 21.43
CA ALA A 132 17.27 21.42 22.62
C ALA A 132 16.62 20.43 23.62
N ALA A 133 15.29 20.33 23.65
CA ALA A 133 14.59 19.45 24.60
C ALA A 133 14.37 18.02 24.07
N ALA A 134 14.57 17.81 22.77
CA ALA A 134 14.34 16.51 22.14
C ALA A 134 15.34 15.43 22.58
N GLY A 135 16.55 15.81 23.00
CA GLY A 135 17.54 14.90 23.55
C GLY A 135 17.14 14.25 24.89
N ILE A 136 16.08 14.72 25.54
CA ILE A 136 15.57 14.09 26.77
C ILE A 136 14.96 12.72 26.46
N TYR A 137 14.36 12.55 25.27
CA TYR A 137 13.69 11.32 24.90
C TYR A 137 14.66 10.21 24.44
N SER A 138 15.86 10.55 23.94
CA SER A 138 16.85 9.55 23.55
C SER A 138 17.46 8.79 24.73
N GLY A 139 17.36 9.33 25.95
CA GLY A 139 17.86 8.70 27.17
C GLY A 139 16.85 7.79 27.88
N LEU A 140 15.62 7.64 27.36
CA LEU A 140 14.60 6.79 27.96
C LEU A 140 14.90 5.31 27.68
N ASP A 141 14.64 4.47 28.68
CA ASP A 141 14.83 3.02 28.54
C ASP A 141 13.88 2.47 27.45
N GLY A 142 14.42 1.65 26.54
CA GLY A 142 13.72 1.15 25.37
C GLY A 142 13.74 2.07 24.12
N VAL A 143 14.25 3.31 24.20
CA VAL A 143 14.43 4.17 23.02
C VAL A 143 15.78 3.87 22.37
N ARG A 144 15.77 3.39 21.12
CA ARG A 144 17.00 3.13 20.36
C ARG A 144 17.57 4.38 19.70
N GLN A 145 16.69 5.22 19.16
CA GLN A 145 17.04 6.42 18.42
C GLN A 145 15.89 7.44 18.54
N ALA A 146 16.23 8.73 18.56
CA ALA A 146 15.25 9.81 18.52
C ALA A 146 15.75 10.92 17.62
N ALA A 147 14.90 11.37 16.69
CA ALA A 147 15.19 12.45 15.77
C ALA A 147 14.32 13.69 16.10
N PRO A 148 14.89 14.76 16.67
CA PRO A 148 14.20 16.02 16.83
C PRO A 148 13.68 16.55 15.49
N ALA A 149 12.41 16.95 15.44
CA ALA A 149 11.85 17.70 14.33
C ALA A 149 11.15 18.97 14.85
N HIS A 150 11.41 20.10 14.21
CA HIS A 150 10.78 21.37 14.51
C HIS A 150 10.30 22.03 13.23
N ARG A 151 9.07 22.52 13.25
CA ARG A 151 8.42 23.17 12.11
C ARG A 151 7.92 24.53 12.56
N THR A 152 8.30 25.58 11.84
CA THR A 152 7.86 26.94 12.10
C THR A 152 7.62 27.66 10.78
N THR A 153 6.80 28.71 10.80
CA THR A 153 6.64 29.63 9.67
C THR A 153 7.43 30.89 9.96
N VAL A 154 8.16 31.39 8.97
CA VAL A 154 8.93 32.63 9.06
C VAL A 154 8.47 33.59 7.96
N GLU A 155 8.48 34.89 8.27
CA GLU A 155 8.29 35.94 7.27
C GLU A 155 9.56 36.06 6.43
N ALA A 156 9.40 35.93 5.12
CA ALA A 156 10.42 36.11 4.10
C ALA A 156 10.26 37.46 3.40
N SER A 157 11.33 37.93 2.76
CA SER A 157 11.33 39.24 2.10
C SER A 157 10.23 39.39 1.05
N GLY A 158 9.56 40.54 1.07
CA GLY A 158 8.47 40.88 0.16
C GLY A 158 7.09 40.40 0.63
N GLY A 159 6.87 40.22 1.94
CA GLY A 159 5.58 39.82 2.51
C GLY A 159 5.19 38.38 2.19
N ARG A 160 6.18 37.52 1.93
CA ARG A 160 5.97 36.09 1.66
C ARG A 160 6.21 35.33 2.96
N THR A 161 5.42 34.30 3.23
CA THR A 161 5.70 33.37 4.31
C THR A 161 6.47 32.17 3.78
N ALA A 162 7.42 31.66 4.57
CA ALA A 162 8.16 30.44 4.28
C ALA A 162 8.02 29.47 5.44
N GLU A 163 7.80 28.20 5.14
CA GLU A 163 7.83 27.13 6.14
C GLU A 163 9.25 26.64 6.31
N VAL A 164 9.73 26.62 7.55
CA VAL A 164 11.05 26.12 7.95
C VAL A 164 10.84 24.84 8.72
N LEU A 165 11.45 23.76 8.22
CA LEU A 165 11.53 22.48 8.87
C LEU A 165 12.99 22.22 9.26
N ALA A 166 13.25 22.09 10.55
CA ALA A 166 14.51 21.59 11.09
C ALA A 166 14.31 20.13 11.52
N LEU A 167 15.15 19.23 11.02
CA LEU A 167 15.13 17.81 11.33
C LEU A 167 16.56 17.35 11.59
N ASP A 168 16.77 16.52 12.62
CA ASP A 168 18.03 15.82 12.81
C ASP A 168 18.17 14.69 11.79
N THR A 169 18.79 14.99 10.66
CA THR A 169 18.95 14.05 9.53
C THR A 169 19.96 12.94 9.82
N ALA A 170 20.84 13.11 10.81
CA ALA A 170 21.79 12.07 11.22
C ALA A 170 21.12 10.94 12.04
N HIS A 171 19.97 11.23 12.65
CA HIS A 171 19.21 10.26 13.45
C HIS A 171 17.85 9.89 12.85
N ALA A 172 17.49 10.45 11.69
CA ALA A 172 16.22 10.19 11.01
C ALA A 172 16.29 9.10 9.92
N ASP A 173 17.48 8.69 9.50
CA ASP A 173 17.69 7.89 8.28
C ASP A 173 17.28 6.42 8.42
N GLU A 174 17.45 5.81 9.59
CA GLU A 174 17.29 4.36 9.76
C GLU A 174 15.84 3.92 10.00
N ASP A 175 15.04 4.74 10.68
CA ASP A 175 13.76 4.32 11.26
C ASP A 175 12.53 5.14 10.78
N MET A 176 12.71 6.04 9.79
CA MET A 176 11.57 6.70 9.15
C MET A 176 10.75 5.72 8.30
N LEU A 177 9.43 5.71 8.52
CA LEU A 177 8.47 4.85 7.84
C LEU A 177 8.11 5.43 6.45
N MET A 178 9.12 5.66 5.62
CA MET A 178 8.97 6.16 4.26
C MET A 178 8.99 5.01 3.25
N ARG A 179 8.04 5.00 2.31
CA ARG A 179 8.04 4.02 1.23
C ARG A 179 9.23 4.22 0.30
N SER A 180 9.86 3.12 -0.10
CA SER A 180 11.06 3.12 -0.94
C SER A 180 10.82 3.69 -2.35
N ASP A 181 9.63 3.52 -2.90
CA ASP A 181 9.27 4.05 -4.22
C ASP A 181 9.20 5.59 -4.21
N LEU A 182 8.75 6.19 -3.10
CA LEU A 182 8.77 7.65 -2.91
C LEU A 182 10.18 8.22 -2.78
N ALA A 183 11.13 7.41 -2.28
CA ALA A 183 12.53 7.80 -2.13
C ALA A 183 13.40 7.48 -3.37
N GLY A 184 12.81 6.93 -4.44
CA GLY A 184 13.58 6.46 -5.61
C GLY A 184 14.54 5.32 -5.29
N GLY A 185 14.25 4.53 -4.24
CA GLY A 185 15.12 3.48 -3.70
C GLY A 185 15.11 3.46 -2.18
N SER A 186 16.28 3.33 -1.55
CA SER A 186 16.36 3.33 -0.09
C SER A 186 16.15 4.75 0.47
N PRO A 187 15.21 4.98 1.41
CA PRO A 187 15.03 6.27 2.08
C PRO A 187 16.32 6.85 2.66
N ARG A 188 17.21 6.01 3.20
CA ARG A 188 18.56 6.38 3.66
C ARG A 188 19.32 7.28 2.69
N ARG A 189 19.27 7.02 1.38
CA ARG A 189 20.00 7.83 0.38
C ARG A 189 19.52 9.27 0.33
N VAL A 190 18.22 9.51 0.57
CA VAL A 190 17.66 10.86 0.61
C VAL A 190 18.18 11.58 1.84
N PHE A 191 18.20 10.91 3.00
CA PHE A 191 18.71 11.47 4.25
C PHE A 191 20.22 11.70 4.22
N ASP A 192 21.00 10.77 3.66
CA ASP A 192 22.44 10.91 3.44
C ASP A 192 22.76 12.15 2.60
N ALA A 193 21.94 12.45 1.58
CA ALA A 193 22.14 13.61 0.71
C ALA A 193 21.91 14.96 1.42
N ILE A 194 21.10 14.97 2.49
CA ILE A 194 20.78 16.16 3.28
C ILE A 194 21.45 16.12 4.68
N ALA A 195 22.23 15.08 4.96
CA ALA A 195 22.97 14.96 6.20
C ALA A 195 24.06 16.05 6.25
N PRO A 196 24.27 16.70 7.41
CA PRO A 196 25.36 17.65 7.55
C PRO A 196 26.69 16.95 7.29
N LYS A 197 27.56 17.58 6.49
CA LYS A 197 28.93 17.09 6.28
C LYS A 197 29.64 17.03 7.65
N PRO A 198 30.37 15.96 7.98
CA PRO A 198 31.09 15.87 9.26
C PRO A 198 31.97 17.10 9.45
N ALA A 199 31.60 17.96 10.40
CA ALA A 199 32.44 19.09 10.78
C ALA A 199 33.59 18.56 11.64
N PRO A 200 34.84 19.00 11.43
CA PRO A 200 35.92 18.71 12.37
C PRO A 200 35.51 19.24 13.75
N ALA A 201 35.66 18.42 14.78
CA ALA A 201 35.25 18.74 16.14
C ALA A 201 35.78 20.12 16.56
N PRO A 202 34.94 21.01 17.14
CA PRO A 202 35.41 22.29 17.65
C PRO A 202 36.21 22.03 18.94
N GLY A 203 37.50 21.74 18.77
CA GLY A 203 38.34 21.31 19.87
C GLY A 203 39.75 20.89 19.45
N SER A 204 40.46 21.69 18.65
CA SER A 204 41.91 21.58 18.55
C SER A 204 42.56 22.93 18.86
N SER A 205 42.99 23.07 20.11
CA SER A 205 43.98 23.98 20.70
C SER A 205 44.33 25.27 19.94
N SER A 206 43.92 26.41 20.50
CA SER A 206 44.64 27.68 20.30
C SER A 206 45.91 27.67 21.16
N PRO A 207 47.11 27.92 20.60
CA PRO A 207 48.34 27.97 21.40
C PRO A 207 48.30 29.20 22.30
N ARG A 208 48.31 28.95 23.61
CA ARG A 208 48.46 29.96 24.66
C ARG A 208 49.87 30.55 24.55
N THR A 209 50.00 31.73 23.98
CA THR A 209 51.19 32.57 24.13
C THR A 209 51.30 33.02 25.59
N ALA A 210 52.39 32.63 26.25
CA ALA A 210 52.73 33.11 27.59
C ALA A 210 53.32 34.53 27.50
N PRO A 211 53.01 35.44 28.43
CA PRO A 211 53.74 36.69 28.56
C PRO A 211 55.07 36.45 29.31
N GLY A 212 56.13 37.07 28.80
CA GLY A 212 57.43 37.20 29.48
C GLY A 212 57.48 38.38 30.44
#